data_AF-A0A9P7X7U0-F1
#
_entry.id   AF-A0A9P7X7U0-F1
#
_cell.length_a   1.000
_cell.length_b   1.000
_cell.length_c   1.000
_cell.angle_alpha   90.00
_cell.angle_beta   90.00
_cell.angle_gamma   90.00
#
_symmetry.space_group_name_H-M   'P 1'
#
loop_
_entity.id
_entity.type
_entity.pdbx_description
1 polymer ?
#
loop_
_entity_poly.entity_id
_entity_poly.type
_entity_poly.pdbx_seq_one_letter_code
_entity_poly.pdbx_strand_id
1 'polypeptide(L)'
;MSKTTFALFSALAALGLVSSQGPIGGCPTLSPSPAITATSTDSSIAGFKLTAPTVLGQASGVPTLAATGFNGTWVFNDGTFGASYNECTAWWLNIGTSDTSVKPLTWNYNVQDTTNWAGGLGEVLTTTVVVQQTESPAASSNFLACNESGSWVLYLQDGTDVPAGKTCIATQLLEGSA
;
A
#
# COMPACT_ATOMS: atom_id res chain seq x y z
N MET A 1 18.75 -17.90 -65.70
CA MET A 1 17.74 -16.81 -65.60
C MET A 1 17.06 -16.94 -64.25
N SER A 2 17.57 -16.24 -63.24
CA SER A 2 17.16 -16.37 -61.84
C SER A 2 16.06 -15.37 -61.52
N LYS A 3 14.95 -15.82 -60.94
CA LYS A 3 13.85 -14.98 -60.44
C LYS A 3 14.14 -14.61 -59.00
N THR A 4 14.31 -13.33 -58.71
CA THR A 4 14.50 -12.82 -57.34
C THR A 4 13.22 -12.10 -56.91
N THR A 5 12.50 -12.71 -55.97
CA THR A 5 11.33 -12.17 -55.29
C THR A 5 11.78 -11.12 -54.26
N PHE A 6 11.24 -9.91 -54.33
CA PHE A 6 11.38 -8.88 -53.30
C PHE A 6 10.27 -9.07 -52.25
N ALA A 7 10.64 -9.28 -50.99
CA ALA A 7 9.72 -9.24 -49.86
C ALA A 7 9.68 -7.81 -49.29
N LEU A 8 8.50 -7.19 -49.25
CA LEU A 8 8.26 -5.99 -48.46
C LEU A 8 8.09 -6.39 -46.98
N PHE A 9 8.95 -5.87 -46.11
CA PHE A 9 8.69 -5.83 -44.67
C PHE A 9 7.86 -4.58 -44.35
N SER A 10 6.60 -4.78 -44.00
CA SER A 10 5.77 -3.75 -43.38
C SER A 10 6.15 -3.62 -41.91
N ALA A 11 6.76 -2.49 -41.53
CA ALA A 11 6.95 -2.12 -40.14
C ALA A 11 5.60 -1.62 -39.57
N LEU A 12 4.95 -2.43 -38.73
CA LEU A 12 3.88 -1.97 -37.86
C LEU A 12 4.52 -1.13 -36.75
N ALA A 13 4.44 0.20 -36.87
CA ALA A 13 4.73 1.08 -35.74
C ALA A 13 3.61 0.88 -34.71
N ALA A 14 3.94 0.22 -33.60
CA ALA A 14 3.07 0.17 -32.44
C ALA A 14 2.85 1.60 -31.93
N LEU A 15 1.60 2.05 -31.96
CA LEU A 15 1.13 3.23 -31.25
C LEU A 15 1.28 2.94 -29.74
N GLY A 16 2.46 3.24 -29.20
CA GLY A 16 2.64 3.40 -27.78
C GLY A 16 1.78 4.57 -27.34
N LEU A 17 0.72 4.27 -26.58
CA LEU A 17 -0.02 5.26 -25.81
C LEU A 17 0.95 5.90 -24.82
N VAL A 18 1.54 7.03 -25.20
CA VAL A 18 2.12 7.97 -24.26
C VAL A 18 0.95 8.51 -23.45
N SER A 19 0.83 8.11 -22.19
CA SER A 19 -0.08 8.82 -21.27
C SER A 19 0.46 10.25 -21.16
N SER A 20 -0.33 11.19 -21.64
CA SER A 20 0.00 12.61 -21.57
C SER A 20 0.06 13.01 -20.09
N GLN A 21 1.25 13.25 -19.56
CA GLN A 21 1.40 14.04 -18.35
C GLN A 21 0.81 15.43 -18.63
N GLY A 22 -0.36 15.67 -18.03
CA GLY A 22 -1.00 16.98 -17.98
C GLY A 22 -0.19 17.97 -17.12
N PRO A 23 -0.60 19.25 -17.13
CA PRO A 23 0.19 20.34 -16.59
C PRO A 23 0.44 20.23 -15.08
N ILE A 24 1.65 20.66 -14.73
CA ILE A 24 2.23 20.81 -13.40
C ILE A 24 1.33 21.74 -12.57
N GLY A 25 0.80 21.28 -11.42
CA GLY A 25 0.19 22.16 -10.41
C GLY A 25 -1.26 21.91 -9.99
N GLY A 26 -1.76 20.68 -10.06
CA GLY A 26 -3.02 20.28 -9.40
C GLY A 26 -2.72 19.29 -8.29
N CYS A 27 -3.27 19.51 -7.09
CA CYS A 27 -3.23 18.47 -6.08
C CYS A 27 -4.00 17.24 -6.60
N PRO A 28 -3.50 16.02 -6.37
CA PRO A 28 -4.09 14.82 -6.96
C PRO A 28 -5.58 14.79 -6.60
N THR A 29 -6.46 14.68 -7.60
CA THR A 29 -7.91 14.54 -7.36
C THR A 29 -8.16 13.13 -6.84
N LEU A 30 -8.55 13.01 -5.57
CA LEU A 30 -8.60 11.74 -4.85
C LEU A 30 -9.98 11.10 -5.01
N SER A 31 -10.03 9.88 -5.57
CA SER A 31 -11.27 9.12 -5.70
C SER A 31 -11.62 8.47 -4.37
N PRO A 32 -12.84 8.65 -3.82
CA PRO A 32 -13.24 8.01 -2.58
C PRO A 32 -13.17 6.48 -2.69
N SER A 33 -12.31 5.86 -1.87
CA SER A 33 -12.30 4.43 -1.63
C SER A 33 -12.93 4.07 -0.27
N PRO A 34 -13.58 2.91 -0.14
CA PRO A 34 -14.05 2.37 1.12
C PRO A 34 -12.91 2.11 2.12
N ALA A 35 -13.28 1.88 3.38
CA ALA A 35 -12.31 1.58 4.42
C ALA A 35 -11.54 0.28 4.14
N ILE A 36 -10.25 0.27 4.48
CA ILE A 36 -9.45 -0.95 4.50
C ILE A 36 -9.72 -1.72 5.77
N THR A 37 -10.01 -3.01 5.61
CA THR A 37 -10.43 -3.90 6.69
C THR A 37 -9.49 -5.08 6.79
N ALA A 38 -9.15 -5.45 8.02
CA ALA A 38 -8.44 -6.68 8.32
C ALA A 38 -9.37 -7.89 8.14
N THR A 39 -8.94 -8.87 7.34
CA THR A 39 -9.75 -10.03 6.93
C THR A 39 -9.21 -11.36 7.46
N SER A 40 -8.44 -11.30 8.55
CA SER A 40 -7.86 -12.46 9.25
C SER A 40 -8.74 -13.72 9.15
N THR A 41 -8.17 -14.83 8.68
CA THR A 41 -8.83 -16.14 8.66
C THR A 41 -9.13 -16.66 10.07
N ASP A 42 -8.45 -16.10 11.08
CA ASP A 42 -8.73 -16.31 12.50
C ASP A 42 -9.58 -15.15 13.06
N SER A 43 -10.73 -15.47 13.64
CA SER A 43 -11.88 -14.56 13.78
C SER A 43 -11.71 -13.29 14.63
N SER A 44 -10.65 -13.14 15.41
CA SER A 44 -10.57 -12.07 16.44
C SER A 44 -10.20 -10.67 15.93
N ILE A 45 -9.58 -10.57 14.75
CA ILE A 45 -9.19 -9.28 14.11
C ILE A 45 -10.03 -8.99 12.86
N ALA A 46 -10.95 -9.90 12.49
CA ALA A 46 -11.79 -9.72 11.32
C ALA A 46 -12.73 -8.51 11.50
N GLY A 47 -12.82 -7.65 10.48
CA GLY A 47 -13.72 -6.50 10.49
C GLY A 47 -13.14 -5.22 11.11
N PHE A 48 -11.92 -5.26 11.64
CA PHE A 48 -11.25 -4.04 12.11
C PHE A 48 -10.69 -3.24 10.94
N LYS A 49 -10.74 -1.92 11.05
CA LYS A 49 -10.33 -0.99 10.00
C LYS A 49 -8.95 -0.42 10.29
N LEU A 50 -8.16 -0.27 9.22
CA LEU A 50 -6.89 0.45 9.29
C LEU A 50 -7.14 1.89 9.72
N THR A 51 -6.37 2.33 10.71
CA THR A 51 -6.48 3.63 11.34
C THR A 51 -5.13 4.33 11.28
N ALA A 52 -5.17 5.65 11.08
CA ALA A 52 -4.03 6.55 11.19
C ALA A 52 -4.13 7.35 12.51
N PRO A 53 -3.03 7.96 12.98
CA PRO A 53 -3.05 8.76 14.19
C PRO A 53 -4.13 9.84 14.13
N THR A 54 -4.99 9.90 15.15
CA THR A 54 -6.08 10.88 15.26
C THR A 54 -5.60 12.28 15.62
N VAL A 55 -4.32 12.44 15.96
CA VAL A 55 -3.75 13.73 16.38
C VAL A 55 -3.35 14.53 15.15
N LEU A 56 -4.17 15.53 14.84
CA LEU A 56 -3.88 16.51 13.80
C LEU A 56 -2.55 17.23 14.12
N GLY A 57 -1.60 17.18 13.18
CA GLY A 57 -0.29 17.83 13.32
C GLY A 57 0.86 16.95 13.83
N GLN A 58 0.64 15.65 14.07
CA GLN A 58 1.78 14.72 14.15
C GLN A 58 2.43 14.56 12.77
N ALA A 59 3.76 14.48 12.73
CA ALA A 59 4.49 14.21 11.49
C ALA A 59 4.45 12.73 11.11
N SER A 60 4.28 11.85 12.09
CA SER A 60 4.28 10.40 11.91
C SER A 60 3.48 9.68 12.99
N GLY A 61 3.05 8.45 12.74
CA GLY A 61 2.59 7.55 13.80
C GLY A 61 2.38 6.11 13.35
N VAL A 62 2.00 5.26 14.30
CA VAL A 62 1.93 3.81 14.10
C VAL A 62 0.56 3.41 13.55
N PRO A 63 0.48 2.62 12.47
CA PRO A 63 -0.78 2.09 11.97
C PRO A 63 -1.37 1.07 12.95
N THR A 64 -2.64 1.28 13.29
CA THR A 64 -3.39 0.40 14.17
C THR A 64 -4.71 -0.03 13.55
N LEU A 65 -5.31 -1.07 14.13
CA LEU A 65 -6.62 -1.58 13.77
C LEU A 65 -7.65 -1.20 14.85
N ALA A 66 -8.79 -0.66 14.43
CA ALA A 66 -9.90 -0.28 15.30
C ALA A 66 -11.25 -0.60 14.66
N ALA A 67 -12.32 -0.71 15.46
CA ALA A 67 -13.68 -0.94 14.93
C ALA A 67 -14.16 0.20 14.02
N THR A 68 -13.60 1.40 14.22
CA THR A 68 -13.78 2.57 13.38
C THR A 68 -12.44 2.94 12.76
N GLY A 69 -12.40 3.13 11.44
CA GLY A 69 -11.18 3.49 10.72
C GLY A 69 -11.10 4.97 10.41
N PHE A 70 -10.07 5.35 9.66
CA PHE A 70 -10.00 6.67 9.06
C PHE A 70 -11.24 6.94 8.19
N ASN A 71 -11.89 8.08 8.39
CA ASN A 71 -13.15 8.45 7.72
C ASN A 71 -12.93 9.27 6.44
N GLY A 72 -11.66 9.41 6.03
CA GLY A 72 -11.28 10.04 4.77
C GLY A 72 -10.97 9.01 3.68
N THR A 73 -10.89 9.51 2.46
CA THR A 73 -10.63 8.73 1.26
C THR A 73 -9.25 8.08 1.30
N TRP A 74 -9.20 6.74 1.19
CA TRP A 74 -7.98 6.00 0.90
C TRP A 74 -7.61 6.15 -0.59
N VAL A 75 -6.32 6.15 -0.90
CA VAL A 75 -5.81 6.39 -2.25
C VAL A 75 -4.72 5.37 -2.55
N PHE A 76 -4.87 4.72 -3.70
CA PHE A 76 -3.88 3.88 -4.32
C PHE A 76 -3.51 4.46 -5.68
N ASN A 77 -2.27 4.92 -5.83
CA ASN A 77 -1.79 5.42 -7.12
C ASN A 77 -0.30 5.14 -7.26
N ASP A 78 0.19 4.74 -8.44
CA ASP A 78 1.62 4.64 -8.76
C ASP A 78 2.49 3.93 -7.70
N GLY A 79 1.99 2.84 -7.11
CA GLY A 79 2.69 2.08 -6.07
C GLY A 79 2.59 2.66 -4.65
N THR A 80 1.81 3.71 -4.48
CA THR A 80 1.67 4.45 -3.22
C THR A 80 0.37 4.07 -2.53
N PHE A 81 0.38 4.07 -1.20
CA PHE A 81 -0.82 3.87 -0.41
C PHE A 81 -0.95 4.95 0.66
N GLY A 82 -2.04 5.70 0.62
CA GLY A 82 -2.24 6.81 1.55
C GLY A 82 -3.70 7.11 1.89
N ALA A 83 -3.90 7.87 2.97
CA ALA A 83 -5.18 8.45 3.36
C ALA A 83 -5.18 9.96 3.13
N SER A 84 -6.22 10.43 2.45
CA SER A 84 -6.45 11.86 2.15
C SER A 84 -6.82 12.61 3.42
N TYR A 85 -6.03 13.61 3.81
CA TYR A 85 -6.39 14.49 4.93
C TYR A 85 -7.05 15.79 4.45
N ASN A 86 -6.63 16.31 3.29
CA ASN A 86 -7.29 17.39 2.55
C ASN A 86 -6.89 17.34 1.05
N GLU A 87 -7.31 18.34 0.28
CA GLU A 87 -7.12 18.40 -1.17
C GLU A 87 -5.66 18.26 -1.63
N CYS A 88 -4.68 18.55 -0.76
CA CYS A 88 -3.25 18.61 -1.12
C CYS A 88 -2.31 17.86 -0.18
N THR A 89 -2.84 17.20 0.85
CA THR A 89 -2.03 16.55 1.87
C THR A 89 -2.58 15.18 2.23
N ALA A 90 -1.66 14.23 2.39
CA ALA A 90 -1.97 12.84 2.61
C ALA A 90 -1.08 12.25 3.71
N TRP A 91 -1.62 11.25 4.39
CA TRP A 91 -0.84 10.35 5.23
C TRP A 91 -0.44 9.15 4.38
N TRP A 92 0.86 8.91 4.24
CA TRP A 92 1.39 7.79 3.46
C TRP A 92 1.75 6.63 4.37
N LEU A 93 1.40 5.41 3.97
CA LEU A 93 1.83 4.20 4.67
C LEU A 93 3.19 3.81 4.15
N ASN A 94 4.18 3.92 5.02
CA ASN A 94 5.55 3.59 4.72
C ASN A 94 5.95 2.26 5.37
N ILE A 95 6.79 1.52 4.67
CA ILE A 95 7.42 0.29 5.16
C ILE A 95 8.82 0.65 5.63
N GLY A 96 9.10 0.43 6.91
CA GLY A 96 10.44 0.61 7.47
C GLY A 96 11.33 -0.62 7.25
N THR A 97 12.62 -0.47 7.52
CA THR A 97 13.61 -1.55 7.45
C THR A 97 13.69 -2.31 8.78
N SER A 98 14.04 -3.59 8.71
CA SER A 98 14.28 -4.46 9.87
C SER A 98 15.18 -5.62 9.44
N ASP A 99 16.05 -6.09 10.33
CA ASP A 99 16.88 -7.29 10.10
C ASP A 99 16.07 -8.59 10.19
N THR A 100 14.83 -8.52 10.67
CA THR A 100 13.89 -9.66 10.77
C THR A 100 12.90 -9.66 9.63
N SER A 101 12.13 -10.75 9.50
CA SER A 101 11.06 -10.86 8.50
C SER A 101 9.75 -10.12 8.89
N VAL A 102 9.85 -9.19 9.85
CA VAL A 102 8.75 -8.34 10.31
C VAL A 102 9.18 -6.90 10.13
N LYS A 103 8.53 -6.21 9.21
CA LYS A 103 8.84 -4.82 8.89
C LYS A 103 7.85 -3.89 9.60
N PRO A 104 8.35 -2.87 10.32
CA PRO A 104 7.48 -1.87 10.92
C PRO A 104 6.77 -1.08 9.82
N LEU A 105 5.51 -0.75 10.07
CA LEU A 105 4.76 0.17 9.22
C LEU A 105 4.63 1.51 9.95
N THR A 106 4.60 2.61 9.20
CA THR A 106 4.46 3.95 9.77
C THR A 106 3.62 4.83 8.85
N TRP A 107 2.68 5.55 9.45
CA TRP A 107 2.01 6.67 8.78
C TRP A 107 2.91 7.88 8.84
N ASN A 108 3.20 8.53 7.71
CA ASN A 108 3.88 9.82 7.69
C ASN A 108 3.05 10.86 6.95
N TYR A 109 2.96 12.06 7.52
CA TYR A 109 2.20 13.15 6.91
C TYR A 109 3.04 13.83 5.83
N ASN A 110 2.55 13.81 4.59
CA ASN A 110 3.19 14.36 3.38
C ASN A 110 4.60 13.84 3.06
N VAL A 111 5.05 12.79 3.74
CA VAL A 111 6.33 12.14 3.49
C VAL A 111 6.06 10.74 2.98
N GLN A 112 6.42 10.53 1.72
CA GLN A 112 6.23 9.25 1.06
C GLN A 112 7.60 8.59 0.86
N ASP A 113 7.93 7.67 1.76
CA ASP A 113 9.22 6.97 1.76
C ASP A 113 9.18 5.69 0.91
N THR A 114 7.99 5.11 0.71
CA THR A 114 7.82 3.87 -0.05
C THR A 114 6.80 3.98 -1.19
N THR A 115 7.08 3.25 -2.28
CA THR A 115 6.23 3.13 -3.47
C THR A 115 5.92 1.66 -3.78
N ASN A 116 5.93 0.82 -2.75
CA ASN A 116 5.95 -0.64 -2.86
C ASN A 116 4.58 -1.27 -2.61
N TRP A 117 3.49 -0.62 -3.01
CA TRP A 117 2.14 -1.15 -2.80
C TRP A 117 1.47 -1.56 -4.11
N ALA A 118 0.71 -2.65 -4.07
CA ALA A 118 -0.26 -3.03 -5.08
C ALA A 118 -1.59 -3.34 -4.38
N GLY A 119 -2.68 -2.88 -4.97
CA GLY A 119 -4.02 -3.06 -4.45
C GLY A 119 -5.00 -2.19 -5.22
N GLY A 120 -6.28 -2.40 -4.92
CA GLY A 120 -7.40 -1.70 -5.49
C GLY A 120 -8.71 -2.14 -4.83
N LEU A 121 -9.81 -1.50 -5.20
CA LEU A 121 -11.13 -1.78 -4.64
C LEU A 121 -11.48 -3.27 -4.71
N GLY A 122 -11.73 -3.88 -3.55
CA GLY A 122 -12.03 -5.31 -3.44
C GLY A 122 -10.81 -6.23 -3.50
N GLU A 123 -9.60 -5.69 -3.54
CA GLU A 123 -8.35 -6.45 -3.60
C GLU A 123 -7.57 -6.41 -2.28
N VAL A 124 -6.77 -7.45 -2.05
CA VAL A 124 -5.88 -7.53 -0.91
C VAL A 124 -4.68 -6.64 -1.15
N LEU A 125 -4.42 -5.74 -0.20
CA LEU A 125 -3.22 -4.91 -0.17
C LEU A 125 -1.99 -5.81 -0.10
N THR A 126 -1.14 -5.66 -1.10
CA THR A 126 0.07 -6.46 -1.30
C THR A 126 1.25 -5.53 -1.48
N THR A 127 2.41 -5.92 -0.98
CA THR A 127 3.65 -5.20 -1.26
C THR A 127 4.28 -5.70 -2.55
N THR A 128 4.90 -4.80 -3.30
CA THR A 128 5.62 -5.11 -4.54
C THR A 128 7.11 -4.84 -4.36
N VAL A 129 7.93 -5.63 -5.05
CA VAL A 129 9.37 -5.39 -5.11
C VAL A 129 9.62 -4.20 -6.03
N VAL A 130 10.13 -3.09 -5.49
CA VAL A 130 10.53 -1.93 -6.28
C VAL A 130 12.03 -1.97 -6.51
N VAL A 131 12.43 -1.93 -7.79
CA VAL A 131 13.83 -2.12 -8.22
C VAL A 131 14.75 -0.97 -7.77
N GLN A 132 14.20 0.16 -7.31
CA GLN A 132 14.96 1.36 -6.95
C GLN A 132 15.26 1.54 -5.45
N GLN A 133 14.71 0.70 -4.57
CA GLN A 133 15.09 0.72 -3.14
C GLN A 133 16.25 -0.24 -2.88
N THR A 134 17.22 0.20 -2.07
CA THR A 134 18.40 -0.59 -1.71
C THR A 134 18.03 -1.84 -0.91
N GLU A 135 16.91 -1.77 -0.17
CA GLU A 135 16.27 -2.89 0.54
C GLU A 135 14.76 -2.87 0.24
N SER A 136 14.35 -3.50 -0.86
CA SER A 136 12.92 -3.72 -1.11
C SER A 136 12.43 -4.92 -0.31
N PRO A 137 11.33 -4.80 0.46
CA PRO A 137 10.70 -5.96 1.06
C PRO A 137 10.29 -6.95 -0.05
N ALA A 138 10.33 -8.24 0.26
CA ALA A 138 9.78 -9.24 -0.65
C ALA A 138 8.28 -8.97 -0.84
N ALA A 139 7.75 -9.31 -2.01
CA ALA A 139 6.32 -9.16 -2.25
C ALA A 139 5.53 -10.00 -1.24
N SER A 140 4.72 -9.33 -0.44
CA SER A 140 3.92 -9.95 0.63
C SER A 140 2.58 -9.25 0.78
N SER A 141 1.53 -10.05 0.93
CA SER A 141 0.19 -9.62 1.36
C SER A 141 -0.11 -9.98 2.81
N ASN A 142 0.90 -10.51 3.53
CA ASN A 142 0.75 -10.94 4.91
C ASN A 142 1.08 -9.81 5.87
N PHE A 143 0.17 -9.56 6.79
CA PHE A 143 0.35 -8.63 7.88
C PHE A 143 0.24 -9.36 9.22
N LEU A 144 0.94 -8.85 10.23
CA LEU A 144 0.75 -9.23 11.62
C LEU A 144 0.06 -8.09 12.36
N ALA A 145 -1.08 -8.39 12.98
CA ALA A 145 -1.71 -7.53 13.96
C ALA A 145 -1.26 -7.97 15.35
N CYS A 146 -0.46 -7.15 16.03
CA CYS A 146 0.10 -7.44 17.35
C CYS A 146 -0.58 -6.58 18.42
N ASN A 147 -1.03 -7.20 19.52
CA ASN A 147 -1.59 -6.47 20.64
C ASN A 147 -0.47 -5.79 21.44
N GLU A 148 -0.51 -4.47 21.47
CA GLU A 148 0.44 -3.61 22.16
C GLU A 148 -0.32 -2.65 23.05
N SER A 149 -0.26 -2.89 24.36
CA SER A 149 -0.93 -2.05 25.36
C SER A 149 -2.42 -1.83 25.06
N GLY A 150 -3.10 -2.86 24.54
CA GLY A 150 -4.53 -2.80 24.20
C GLY A 150 -4.86 -2.29 22.80
N SER A 151 -3.87 -1.91 21.99
CA SER A 151 -4.05 -1.54 20.58
C SER A 151 -3.49 -2.61 19.66
N TRP A 152 -4.16 -2.87 18.54
CA TRP A 152 -3.67 -3.82 17.52
C TRP A 152 -2.78 -3.07 16.51
N VAL A 153 -1.46 -3.13 16.72
CA VAL A 153 -0.44 -2.53 15.85
C VAL A 153 -0.19 -3.42 14.65
N LEU A 154 -0.05 -2.83 13.47
CA LEU A 154 0.20 -3.55 12.23
C LEU A 154 1.67 -3.57 11.83
N TYR A 155 2.10 -4.73 11.36
CA TYR A 155 3.40 -4.98 10.75
C TYR A 155 3.22 -5.68 9.40
N LEU A 156 4.14 -5.44 8.47
CA LEU A 156 4.27 -6.28 7.27
C LEU A 156 5.11 -7.50 7.64
N GLN A 157 4.70 -8.68 7.18
CA GLN A 157 5.42 -9.93 7.41
C GLN A 157 5.86 -10.51 6.06
N ASP A 158 7.16 -10.59 5.81
CA ASP A 158 7.74 -11.18 4.60
C ASP A 158 8.43 -12.54 4.86
N GLY A 159 8.19 -13.11 6.04
CA GLY A 159 8.64 -14.44 6.46
C GLY A 159 7.82 -14.98 7.63
N THR A 160 8.47 -15.57 8.64
CA THR A 160 7.78 -16.25 9.77
C THR A 160 8.09 -15.65 11.15
N ASP A 161 8.92 -14.61 11.23
CA ASP A 161 9.24 -13.97 12.49
C ASP A 161 7.99 -13.33 13.12
N VAL A 162 7.99 -13.23 14.45
CA VAL A 162 6.94 -12.57 15.24
C VAL A 162 7.62 -11.69 16.30
N PRO A 163 7.16 -10.45 16.53
CA PRO A 163 7.70 -9.60 17.59
C PRO A 163 7.69 -10.28 18.97
N ALA A 164 8.84 -10.29 19.65
CA ALA A 164 8.98 -10.94 20.95
C ALA A 164 8.07 -10.30 22.01
N GLY A 165 7.44 -11.13 22.84
CA GLY A 165 6.59 -10.69 23.95
C GLY A 165 5.24 -10.08 23.54
N LYS A 166 4.85 -10.20 22.27
CA LYS A 166 3.56 -9.69 21.77
C LYS A 166 2.65 -10.85 21.34
N THR A 167 1.35 -10.69 21.57
CA THR A 167 0.34 -11.58 20.99
C THR A 167 0.01 -11.07 19.60
N CYS A 168 0.41 -11.81 18.57
CA CYS A 168 0.21 -11.41 17.17
C CYS A 168 -0.69 -12.41 16.44
N ILE A 169 -1.45 -11.89 15.49
CA ILE A 169 -2.39 -12.65 14.67
C ILE A 169 -2.14 -12.30 13.21
N ALA A 170 -2.02 -13.32 12.38
CA ALA A 170 -1.86 -13.15 10.94
C ALA A 170 -3.13 -12.57 10.33
N THR A 171 -2.99 -11.60 9.44
CA THR A 171 -4.12 -10.96 8.77
C THR A 171 -3.75 -10.52 7.36
N GLN A 172 -4.78 -10.21 6.59
CA GLN A 172 -4.67 -9.54 5.31
C GLN A 172 -5.46 -8.24 5.40
N LEU A 173 -5.05 -7.25 4.63
CA LEU A 173 -5.78 -5.99 4.53
C LEU A 173 -6.52 -5.96 3.20
N LEU A 174 -7.84 -5.89 3.25
CA LEU A 174 -8.70 -5.81 2.07
C LEU A 174 -9.22 -4.38 1.94
N GLU A 175 -9.00 -3.76 0.79
CA GLU A 175 -9.70 -2.53 0.45
C GLU A 175 -11.16 -2.86 0.13
N GLY A 176 -12.10 -2.25 0.85
CA GLY A 176 -13.52 -2.54 0.62
C GLY A 176 -13.95 -2.25 -0.81
N SER A 177 -14.95 -2.97 -1.30
CA SER A 177 -15.66 -2.63 -2.54
C SER A 177 -16.78 -1.63 -2.23
N ALA A 178 -16.97 -0.65 -3.12
CA ALA A 178 -18.08 0.32 -3.02
C ALA A 178 -19.45 -0.33 -3.22
#